data_AF-A0A559PNB4-F1
#
_entry.id   AF-A0A559PNB4-F1
#
_cell.length_a   1.000
_cell.length_b   1.000
_cell.length_c   1.000
_cell.angle_alpha   90.00
_cell.angle_beta   90.00
_cell.angle_gamma   90.00
#
_symmetry.space_group_name_H-M   'P 1'
#
loop_
_entity.id
_entity.type
_entity.pdbx_description
1 polymer ?
#
loop_
_entity_poly.entity_id
_entity_poly.type
_entity_poly.pdbx_seq_one_letter_code
_entity_poly.pdbx_strand_id
1 'polypeptide(L)'
;MKKAIVNLSREEIEQLRNFKSSAKRSRREYDRANILLLLHKEKTDAEIEDFLEVGRTTIWRTKKKYLKEGLQSALGEKPRSGQPKKYGPAQEAEVVALACSDAPKGRARWTLELMEDNLKKRKAWKQ
;
A
#
# COMPACT_ATOMS: atom_id res chain seq x y z
N MET A 1 -2.21 28.67 -12.34
CA MET A 1 -3.05 27.53 -11.91
C MET A 1 -3.88 27.96 -10.71
N LYS A 2 -5.21 27.81 -10.73
CA LYS A 2 -6.07 28.18 -9.60
C LYS A 2 -5.74 27.31 -8.39
N LYS A 3 -5.52 27.92 -7.23
CA LYS A 3 -5.27 27.24 -5.96
C LYS A 3 -6.56 26.53 -5.57
N ALA A 4 -6.65 25.22 -5.78
CA ALA A 4 -7.84 24.47 -5.36
C ALA A 4 -7.97 24.56 -3.83
N ILE A 5 -9.13 24.94 -3.32
CA ILE A 5 -9.38 25.12 -1.88
C ILE A 5 -10.07 23.86 -1.38
N VAL A 6 -9.71 23.40 -0.18
CA VAL A 6 -10.42 22.30 0.50
C VAL A 6 -11.59 22.92 1.25
N ASN A 7 -12.82 22.65 0.83
CA ASN A 7 -14.01 23.15 1.50
C ASN A 7 -14.82 21.96 2.02
N LEU A 8 -14.70 21.69 3.32
CA LEU A 8 -15.38 20.57 3.97
C LEU A 8 -16.82 20.95 4.32
N SER A 9 -17.75 20.02 4.14
CA SER A 9 -19.11 20.19 4.68
C SER A 9 -19.13 20.05 6.21
N ARG A 10 -20.23 20.45 6.85
CA ARG A 10 -20.39 20.24 8.32
C ARG A 10 -20.31 18.76 8.68
N GLU A 11 -20.92 17.91 7.87
CA GLU A 11 -20.94 16.46 8.02
C GLU A 11 -19.52 15.89 7.88
N GLU A 12 -18.74 16.36 6.90
CA GLU A 12 -17.35 15.92 6.72
C GLU A 12 -16.46 16.33 7.89
N ILE A 13 -16.65 17.54 8.44
CA ILE A 13 -15.93 18.00 9.63
C ILE A 13 -16.24 17.11 10.83
N GLU A 14 -17.51 16.76 11.04
CA GLU A 14 -17.92 15.88 12.13
C GLU A 14 -17.37 14.46 11.94
N GLN A 15 -17.45 13.92 10.72
CA GLN A 15 -16.83 12.64 10.36
C GLN A 15 -15.33 12.64 10.66
N LEU A 16 -14.59 13.70 10.32
CA LEU A 16 -13.16 13.82 10.60
C LEU A 16 -12.87 13.89 12.11
N ARG A 17 -13.69 14.58 12.90
CA ARG A 17 -13.54 14.64 14.35
C ARG A 17 -13.77 13.28 14.99
N ASN A 18 -14.83 12.58 14.60
CA ASN A 18 -15.15 11.23 15.06
C ASN A 18 -14.10 10.20 14.60
N PHE A 19 -13.59 10.36 13.37
CA PHE A 19 -12.53 9.52 12.83
C PHE A 19 -11.26 9.60 13.67
N LYS A 20 -10.90 10.80 14.14
CA LYS A 20 -9.73 11.05 14.98
C LYS A 20 -9.88 10.55 16.42
N SER A 21 -11.10 10.51 16.98
CA SER A 21 -11.33 10.06 18.36
C SER A 21 -11.35 8.52 18.51
N SER A 22 -11.38 7.79 17.39
CA SER A 22 -11.36 6.33 17.38
C SER A 22 -9.98 5.77 17.80
N ALA A 23 -9.96 4.85 18.75
CA ALA A 23 -8.74 4.31 19.37
C ALA A 23 -7.81 3.48 18.46
N LYS A 24 -8.21 3.16 17.22
CA LYS A 24 -7.45 2.27 16.29
C LYS A 24 -7.10 2.96 14.98
N ARG A 25 -6.30 4.02 15.01
CA ARG A 25 -5.84 4.73 13.80
C ARG A 25 -4.32 4.80 13.73
N SER A 26 -3.78 4.63 12.53
CA SER A 26 -2.37 4.89 12.27
C SER A 26 -2.07 6.39 12.31
N ARG A 27 -0.83 6.77 12.65
CA ARG A 27 -0.37 8.17 12.58
C ARG A 27 -0.65 8.81 11.22
N ARG A 28 -0.45 8.05 10.14
CA ARG A 28 -0.73 8.50 8.75
C ARG A 28 -2.19 8.87 8.52
N GLU A 29 -3.14 8.08 9.02
CA GLU A 29 -4.57 8.39 8.91
C GLU A 29 -4.94 9.63 9.74
N TYR A 30 -4.38 9.74 10.94
CA TYR A 30 -4.58 10.88 11.82
C TYR A 30 -4.06 12.19 11.20
N ASP A 31 -2.85 12.17 10.64
CA ASP A 31 -2.25 13.34 9.98
C ASP A 31 -3.06 13.75 8.76
N ARG A 32 -3.51 12.80 7.92
CA ARG A 32 -4.38 13.09 6.77
C ARG A 32 -5.68 13.77 7.17
N ALA A 33 -6.31 13.31 8.26
CA ALA A 33 -7.51 13.95 8.80
C ALA A 33 -7.23 15.39 9.25
N ASN A 34 -6.13 15.62 9.97
CA ASN A 34 -5.73 16.96 10.40
C ASN A 34 -5.37 17.89 9.24
N ILE A 35 -4.67 17.38 8.22
CA ILE A 35 -4.35 18.13 7.00
C ILE A 35 -5.63 18.68 6.39
N LEU A 36 -6.68 17.87 6.22
CA LEU A 36 -7.94 18.33 5.64
C LEU A 36 -8.62 19.39 6.51
N LEU A 37 -8.65 19.20 7.83
CA LEU A 37 -9.23 20.17 8.76
C LEU A 37 -8.47 21.50 8.75
N LEU A 38 -7.14 21.48 8.67
CA LEU A 38 -6.31 22.69 8.66
C LEU A 38 -6.40 23.40 7.31
N LEU A 39 -6.41 22.66 6.19
CA LEU A 39 -6.62 23.24 4.86
C LEU A 39 -7.99 23.90 4.74
N HIS A 40 -9.03 23.33 5.36
CA HIS A 40 -10.36 23.95 5.43
C HIS A 40 -10.38 25.24 6.25
N LYS A 41 -9.52 25.35 7.27
CA LYS A 41 -9.27 26.58 8.04
C LYS A 41 -8.30 27.54 7.35
N GLU A 42 -8.07 27.34 6.05
CA GLU A 42 -7.19 28.17 5.21
C GLU A 42 -5.73 28.27 5.69
N LYS A 43 -5.28 27.30 6.50
CA LYS A 43 -3.87 27.23 6.89
C LYS A 43 -2.98 26.96 5.68
N THR A 44 -1.82 27.62 5.69
CA THR A 44 -0.81 27.45 4.64
C THR A 44 -0.12 26.09 4.77
N ASP A 45 0.43 25.57 3.66
CA ASP A 45 1.17 24.31 3.68
C ASP A 45 2.32 24.39 4.72
N ALA A 46 3.03 25.52 4.81
CA ALA A 46 4.13 25.71 5.77
C ALA A 46 3.68 25.63 7.24
N GLU A 47 2.55 26.25 7.60
CA GLU A 47 1.98 26.12 8.95
C GLU A 47 1.57 24.68 9.26
N ILE A 48 1.08 23.94 8.27
CA ILE A 48 0.68 22.54 8.44
C ILE A 48 1.91 21.63 8.56
N GLU A 49 2.96 21.89 7.79
CA GLU A 49 4.23 21.17 7.86
C GLU A 49 4.84 21.29 9.27
N ASP A 50 4.89 22.52 9.80
CA ASP A 50 5.40 22.81 11.14
C ASP A 50 4.51 22.18 12.23
N PHE A 51 3.19 22.36 12.15
CA PHE A 51 2.28 21.89 13.20
C PHE A 51 2.13 20.36 13.28
N LEU A 52 2.22 19.65 12.14
CA LEU A 52 2.03 18.19 12.09
C LEU A 52 3.33 17.40 11.92
N GLU A 53 4.46 18.07 11.68
CA GLU A 53 5.74 17.47 11.33
C GLU A 53 5.65 16.55 10.10
N VAL A 54 4.91 16.97 9.08
CA VAL A 54 4.71 16.23 7.83
C VAL A 54 5.33 16.97 6.66
N GLY A 55 5.85 16.26 5.67
CA GLY A 55 6.37 16.92 4.47
C GLY A 55 5.28 17.46 3.53
N ARG A 56 5.59 18.54 2.81
CA ARG A 56 4.74 19.17 1.78
C ARG A 56 4.04 18.20 0.83
N THR A 57 4.74 17.16 0.40
CA THR A 57 4.21 16.15 -0.52
C THR A 57 3.03 15.39 0.06
N THR A 58 3.02 15.14 1.38
CA THR A 58 1.90 14.48 2.07
C THR A 58 0.67 15.37 2.07
N ILE A 59 0.84 16.68 2.33
CA ILE A 59 -0.24 17.68 2.27
C ILE A 59 -0.82 17.71 0.86
N TRP A 60 0.03 17.86 -0.15
CA TRP A 60 -0.40 17.90 -1.55
C TRP A 60 -1.13 16.63 -1.99
N ARG A 61 -0.61 15.44 -1.64
CA ARG A 61 -1.25 14.15 -1.99
C ARG A 61 -2.61 14.01 -1.32
N THR A 62 -2.71 14.34 -0.03
CA THR A 62 -3.97 14.26 0.73
C THR A 62 -5.01 15.21 0.14
N LYS A 63 -4.63 16.47 -0.09
CA LYS A 63 -5.47 17.48 -0.73
C LYS A 63 -5.96 17.05 -2.10
N LYS A 64 -5.05 16.60 -2.96
CA LYS A 64 -5.38 16.13 -4.32
C LYS A 64 -6.33 14.93 -4.28
N LYS A 65 -6.12 13.99 -3.35
CA LYS A 65 -6.95 12.80 -3.20
C LYS A 65 -8.36 13.16 -2.74
N TYR A 66 -8.50 14.06 -1.78
CA TYR A 66 -9.80 14.58 -1.36
C TYR A 66 -10.55 15.25 -2.50
N LEU A 67 -9.91 16.18 -3.21
CA LEU A 67 -10.55 16.93 -4.29
C LEU A 67 -10.95 16.06 -5.49
N LYS A 68 -10.28 14.92 -5.71
CA LYS A 68 -10.54 14.03 -6.85
C LYS A 68 -11.44 12.85 -6.49
N GLU A 69 -11.29 12.28 -5.30
CA GLU A 69 -11.85 10.97 -4.92
C GLU A 69 -12.67 11.03 -3.61
N GLY A 70 -12.78 12.20 -2.97
CA GLY A 70 -13.57 12.41 -1.77
C GLY A 70 -12.88 12.02 -0.45
N LEU A 71 -13.59 12.24 0.66
CA LEU A 71 -13.09 12.10 2.02
C LEU A 71 -12.57 10.71 2.37
N GLN A 72 -13.35 9.67 2.12
CA GLN A 72 -12.96 8.29 2.48
C GLN A 72 -11.68 7.86 1.76
N SER A 73 -11.56 8.22 0.49
CA SER A 73 -10.34 7.95 -0.27
C SER A 73 -9.17 8.74 0.31
N ALA A 74 -9.34 10.00 0.67
CA ALA A 74 -8.28 10.84 1.22
C ALA A 74 -7.68 10.31 2.54
N LEU A 75 -8.49 9.67 3.38
CA LEU A 75 -8.04 9.12 4.67
C LEU A 75 -7.27 7.81 4.52
N GLY A 76 -7.77 6.89 3.68
CA GLY A 76 -7.23 5.53 3.53
C GLY A 76 -6.10 5.38 2.51
N GLU A 77 -5.44 4.22 2.50
CA GLU A 77 -4.58 3.77 1.40
C GLU A 77 -5.37 2.80 0.51
N LYS A 78 -5.10 2.82 -0.80
CA LYS A 78 -5.63 1.77 -1.68
C LYS A 78 -4.89 0.46 -1.36
N PRO A 79 -5.56 -0.70 -1.42
CA PRO A 79 -4.88 -1.98 -1.31
C PRO A 79 -3.71 -2.03 -2.29
N ARG A 80 -2.54 -2.47 -1.79
CA ARG A 80 -1.41 -2.73 -2.68
C ARG A 80 -1.72 -4.03 -3.41
N SER A 81 -1.80 -3.99 -4.74
CA SER A 81 -2.11 -5.18 -5.55
C SER A 81 -1.06 -6.29 -5.44
N GLY A 82 0.09 -6.00 -4.86
CA GLY A 82 1.23 -6.91 -4.81
C GLY A 82 1.79 -7.20 -6.20
N GLN A 83 2.83 -8.01 -6.25
CA GLN A 83 3.28 -8.62 -7.50
C GLN A 83 2.27 -9.71 -7.89
N PRO A 84 1.78 -9.74 -9.15
CA PRO A 84 0.95 -10.83 -9.62
C PRO A 84 1.65 -12.18 -9.43
N LYS A 85 0.91 -13.24 -9.08
CA LYS A 85 1.47 -14.59 -9.01
C LYS A 85 2.04 -14.97 -10.37
N LYS A 86 3.34 -15.30 -10.39
CA LYS A 86 4.05 -15.69 -11.61
C LYS A 86 3.84 -17.17 -11.99
N TYR A 87 3.66 -18.02 -10.98
CA TYR A 87 3.57 -19.46 -11.16
C TYR A 87 2.15 -19.95 -10.86
N GLY A 88 1.67 -20.88 -11.69
CA GLY A 88 0.37 -21.51 -11.51
C GLY A 88 0.41 -22.72 -10.56
N PRO A 89 -0.76 -23.26 -10.15
CA PRO A 89 -0.83 -24.39 -9.21
C PRO A 89 -0.05 -25.64 -9.65
N ALA A 90 0.01 -25.92 -10.97
CA ALA A 90 0.76 -27.06 -11.50
C ALA A 90 2.27 -26.91 -11.31
N GLN A 91 2.80 -25.70 -11.53
CA GLN A 91 4.22 -25.40 -11.30
C GLN A 91 4.52 -25.46 -9.80
N GLU A 92 3.69 -24.85 -8.96
CA GLU A 92 3.85 -24.93 -7.49
C GLU A 92 3.87 -26.39 -7.00
N ALA A 93 2.94 -27.22 -7.48
CA ALA A 93 2.88 -28.65 -7.14
C ALA A 93 4.14 -29.42 -7.58
N GLU A 94 4.70 -29.11 -8.75
CA GLU A 94 5.95 -29.73 -9.20
C GLU A 94 7.16 -29.35 -8.32
N VAL A 95 7.25 -28.10 -7.85
CA VAL A 95 8.31 -27.70 -6.92
C VAL A 95 8.19 -28.48 -5.61
N VAL A 96 6.98 -28.58 -5.06
CA VAL A 96 6.73 -29.30 -3.81
C VAL A 96 7.07 -30.78 -3.97
N ALA A 97 6.58 -31.43 -5.03
CA ALA A 97 6.86 -32.83 -5.31
C ALA A 97 8.37 -33.09 -5.46
N LEU A 98 9.09 -32.17 -6.13
CA LEU A 98 10.54 -32.28 -6.29
C LEU A 98 11.27 -32.12 -4.95
N ALA A 99 10.91 -31.11 -4.15
CA ALA A 99 11.54 -30.87 -2.86
C ALA A 99 11.32 -32.02 -1.86
N CYS A 100 10.20 -32.74 -2.00
CA CYS A 100 9.86 -33.91 -1.20
C CYS A 100 10.44 -35.23 -1.72
N SER A 101 11.10 -35.25 -2.89
CA SER A 101 11.74 -36.47 -3.41
C SER A 101 13.18 -36.61 -2.94
N ASP A 102 13.75 -37.79 -3.14
CA ASP A 102 15.19 -38.00 -2.91
C ASP A 102 16.03 -37.06 -3.77
N ALA A 103 17.12 -36.57 -3.17
CA ALA A 103 18.09 -35.76 -3.87
C ALA A 103 18.83 -36.62 -4.93
N PRO A 104 19.28 -36.03 -6.04
CA PRO A 104 19.96 -36.77 -7.08
C PRO A 104 21.29 -37.32 -6.57
N LYS A 105 21.74 -38.42 -7.19
CA LYS A 105 22.94 -39.15 -6.81
C LYS A 105 24.15 -38.21 -6.62
N GLY A 106 24.86 -38.39 -5.50
CA GLY A 106 26.02 -37.56 -5.15
C GLY A 106 25.68 -36.26 -4.43
N ARG A 107 24.40 -36.02 -4.08
CA ARG A 107 23.96 -34.87 -3.29
C ARG A 107 23.15 -35.35 -2.09
N ALA A 108 23.40 -34.75 -0.92
CA ALA A 108 22.68 -35.07 0.31
C ALA A 108 21.29 -34.42 0.40
N ARG A 109 21.05 -33.36 -0.37
CA ARG A 109 19.80 -32.58 -0.35
C ARG A 109 19.58 -31.80 -1.64
N TRP A 110 18.34 -31.41 -1.89
CA TRP A 110 18.02 -30.41 -2.89
C TRP A 110 18.57 -29.04 -2.49
N THR A 111 19.08 -28.32 -3.49
CA THR A 111 19.45 -26.90 -3.37
C THR A 111 18.60 -26.11 -4.37
N LEU A 112 18.40 -24.80 -4.14
CA LEU A 112 17.58 -23.97 -5.02
C LEU A 112 18.05 -24.04 -6.48
N GLU A 113 19.36 -23.90 -6.72
CA GLU A 113 19.98 -23.99 -8.05
C GLU A 113 19.72 -25.35 -8.72
N LEU A 114 19.89 -26.44 -7.97
CA LEU A 114 19.69 -27.80 -8.48
C LEU A 114 18.22 -28.09 -8.80
N MET A 115 17.30 -27.56 -8.00
CA MET A 115 15.87 -27.64 -8.27
C MET A 115 15.52 -26.82 -9.51
N GLU A 116 16.05 -25.61 -9.64
CA GLU A 116 15.84 -24.77 -10.82
C GLU A 116 16.33 -25.46 -12.11
N ASP A 117 17.54 -26.02 -12.10
CA ASP A 117 18.11 -26.76 -13.24
C ASP A 117 17.30 -28.01 -13.60
N ASN A 118 16.71 -28.68 -12.60
CA ASN A 118 15.85 -29.83 -12.84
C ASN A 118 14.49 -29.40 -13.41
N LEU A 119 13.88 -28.38 -12.84
CA LEU A 119 12.56 -27.88 -13.22
C LEU A 119 12.57 -27.30 -14.64
N LYS A 120 13.62 -26.55 -15.04
CA LYS A 120 13.80 -26.02 -16.41
C LYS A 120 13.72 -27.10 -17.50
N LYS A 121 14.02 -28.36 -17.18
CA LYS A 121 13.95 -29.50 -18.12
C LYS A 121 12.53 -30.03 -18.31
N ARG A 122 11.59 -29.69 -17.40
CA ARG A 122 10.21 -30.17 -17.40
C ARG A 122 9.32 -29.32 -18.30
N LYS A 123 8.31 -29.95 -18.91
CA LYS A 123 7.39 -29.28 -19.85
C LYS A 123 6.63 -28.12 -19.20
N ALA A 124 6.28 -28.23 -17.92
CA ALA A 124 5.53 -27.20 -17.18
C ALA A 124 6.33 -25.90 -16.91
N TRP A 125 7.64 -25.89 -17.20
CA TRP A 125 8.55 -24.78 -16.88
C TRP A 125 9.22 -24.17 -18.12
N LYS A 126 8.84 -24.62 -19.31
CA LYS A 126 9.24 -23.97 -20.56
C LYS A 126 8.42 -22.69 -20.71
N GLN A 127 9.10 -21.54 -20.62
CA GLN A 127 8.53 -20.22 -20.91
C GLN A 127 8.33 -20.02 -22.40
#